data_AF-A0A165C833-F1
#
_entry.id   AF-A0A165C833-F1
#
_cell.length_a   1.000
_cell.length_b   1.000
_cell.length_c   1.000
_cell.angle_alpha   90.00
_cell.angle_beta   90.00
_cell.angle_gamma   90.00
#
_symmetry.space_group_name_H-M   'P 1'
#
loop_
_entity.id
_entity.type
_entity.pdbx_description
1 polymer ?
#
loop_
_entity_poly.entity_id
_entity_poly.type
_entity_poly.pdbx_seq_one_letter_code
_entity_poly.pdbx_strand_id
1 'polypeptide(L)'
;MDEEELPPDGAAPRSLGSPSRCWIDCRQIERTLFKSRGPLFHGFEGKLRKYIKNAIPDLIPLLRGSLKLDICKCVYLSYSSVEDFRTARDILRCNERWYKKPRYDSALVSGNDRLNFARVHLAFKCKFIDESVREFVAVTHFKPSSWKPRTLWSGCRVYDEKIGLDIIPLDNLVRGALMCPSSGAPVSKQAHYLVDCIDSDMFLRVHDLAAPLRRYNT
;
A
#
# COMPACT_ATOMS: atom_id res chain seq x y z
N MET A 1 21.77 -20.88 5.27
CA MET A 1 21.47 -20.20 4.00
C MET A 1 20.07 -20.66 3.70
N ASP A 2 19.11 -19.95 4.25
CA ASP A 2 17.73 -20.41 4.31
C ASP A 2 17.14 -20.29 2.91
N GLU A 3 16.80 -21.42 2.32
CA GLU A 3 16.08 -21.49 1.05
C GLU A 3 14.79 -20.70 1.22
N GLU A 4 14.68 -19.59 0.49
CA GLU A 4 13.46 -18.80 0.43
C GLU A 4 12.43 -19.63 -0.34
N GLU A 5 11.67 -20.48 0.38
CA GLU A 5 10.59 -21.28 -0.18
C GLU A 5 9.67 -20.37 -1.00
N LEU A 6 9.67 -20.59 -2.31
CA LEU A 6 8.68 -20.00 -3.19
C LEU A 6 7.30 -20.48 -2.73
N PRO A 7 6.31 -19.59 -2.61
CA PRO A 7 4.99 -19.97 -2.16
C PRO A 7 4.42 -21.02 -3.13
N PRO A 8 3.68 -22.02 -2.61
CA PRO A 8 3.15 -23.10 -3.41
C PRO A 8 2.23 -22.57 -4.52
N ASP A 9 2.17 -23.32 -5.62
CA ASP A 9 1.28 -23.03 -6.73
C ASP A 9 -0.18 -22.96 -6.21
N GLY A 10 -0.84 -21.82 -6.40
CA GLY A 10 -2.14 -21.50 -5.80
C GLY A 10 -2.13 -20.63 -4.54
N ALA A 11 -0.99 -20.05 -4.14
CA ALA A 11 -0.94 -19.05 -3.07
C ALA A 11 -1.84 -17.84 -3.40
N ALA A 12 -2.48 -17.27 -2.36
CA ALA A 12 -3.30 -16.09 -2.52
C ALA A 12 -2.50 -14.99 -3.24
N PRO A 13 -3.10 -14.27 -4.23
CA PRO A 13 -2.39 -13.24 -4.99
C PRO A 13 -1.70 -12.19 -4.10
N ARG A 14 -2.18 -12.04 -2.86
CA ARG A 14 -1.63 -11.13 -1.87
C ARG A 14 -1.65 -11.81 -0.51
N SER A 15 -0.62 -11.58 0.28
CA SER A 15 -0.57 -12.08 1.65
C SER A 15 0.27 -11.17 2.54
N LEU A 16 -0.05 -11.18 3.83
CA LEU A 16 0.71 -10.46 4.85
C LEU A 16 1.84 -11.33 5.42
N GLY A 17 3.03 -10.75 5.49
CA GLY A 17 4.25 -11.40 5.95
C GLY A 17 4.76 -10.88 7.29
N SER A 18 5.48 -11.77 7.99
CA SER A 18 6.12 -11.48 9.28
C SER A 18 5.14 -10.85 10.31
N PRO A 19 4.04 -11.55 10.66
CA PRO A 19 3.10 -11.09 11.67
C PRO A 19 3.77 -10.96 13.04
N SER A 20 3.27 -10.06 13.88
CA SER A 20 3.69 -9.98 15.29
C SER A 20 3.21 -11.20 16.07
N ARG A 21 2.19 -11.90 15.55
CA ARG A 21 1.52 -13.04 16.18
C ARG A 21 0.91 -12.67 17.53
N CYS A 22 0.59 -11.39 17.70
CA CYS A 22 0.03 -10.82 18.91
C CYS A 22 -1.18 -9.97 18.56
N TRP A 23 -2.36 -10.42 19.00
CA TRP A 23 -3.62 -9.69 18.83
C TRP A 23 -3.73 -8.61 19.90
N ILE A 24 -3.64 -7.35 19.48
CA ILE A 24 -3.67 -6.19 20.38
C ILE A 24 -4.90 -5.35 20.06
N ASP A 25 -5.53 -4.78 21.09
CA ASP A 25 -6.66 -3.86 20.90
C ASP A 25 -6.26 -2.67 20.01
N CYS A 26 -7.13 -2.32 19.06
CA CYS A 26 -6.90 -1.27 18.06
C CYS A 26 -6.57 0.09 18.71
N ARG A 27 -7.15 0.42 19.87
CA ARG A 27 -6.86 1.68 20.58
C ARG A 27 -5.46 1.68 21.17
N GLN A 28 -5.00 0.54 21.67
CA GLN A 28 -3.64 0.40 22.18
C GLN A 28 -2.62 0.50 21.04
N ILE A 29 -2.92 -0.09 19.88
CA ILE A 29 -2.11 0.07 18.67
C ILE A 29 -2.07 1.53 18.23
N GLU A 30 -3.21 2.22 18.17
CA GLU A 30 -3.26 3.64 17.81
C GLU A 30 -2.38 4.49 18.74
N ARG A 31 -2.48 4.30 20.05
CA ARG A 31 -1.63 5.00 21.04
C ARG A 31 -0.15 4.73 20.81
N THR A 32 0.21 3.49 20.50
CA THR A 32 1.59 3.07 20.27
C THR A 32 2.15 3.69 18.99
N LEU A 33 1.39 3.60 17.90
CA LEU A 33 1.76 4.17 16.60
C LEU A 33 1.78 5.70 16.63
N PHE A 34 0.88 6.35 17.37
CA PHE A 34 0.90 7.80 17.55
C PHE A 34 2.16 8.23 18.31
N LYS A 35 2.56 7.49 19.35
CA LYS A 35 3.77 7.79 20.13
C LYS A 35 5.04 7.61 19.30
N SER A 36 5.12 6.58 18.45
CA SER A 36 6.34 6.26 17.71
C SER A 36 6.42 6.93 16.33
N ARG A 37 5.28 7.09 15.64
CA ARG A 37 5.18 7.57 14.25
C ARG A 37 4.39 8.88 14.10
N GLY A 38 3.96 9.46 15.22
CA GLY A 38 3.42 10.82 15.27
C GLY A 38 1.99 10.97 14.73
N PRO A 39 1.62 12.19 14.29
CA PRO A 39 0.24 12.56 13.97
C PRO A 39 -0.41 11.78 12.82
N LEU A 40 0.36 11.11 11.98
CA LEU A 40 -0.15 10.34 10.84
C LEU A 40 -1.19 9.28 11.27
N PHE A 41 -0.95 8.67 12.43
CA PHE A 41 -1.81 7.62 13.02
C PHE A 41 -2.91 8.16 13.93
N HIS A 42 -3.07 9.48 14.04
CA HIS A 42 -4.17 10.04 14.80
C HIS A 42 -5.52 9.63 14.19
N GLY A 43 -6.45 9.18 15.04
CA GLY A 43 -7.78 8.74 14.65
C GLY A 43 -7.78 7.43 13.86
N PHE A 44 -6.77 6.57 14.02
CA PHE A 44 -6.62 5.33 13.27
C PHE A 44 -7.85 4.41 13.41
N GLU A 45 -8.34 4.16 14.63
CA GLU A 45 -9.53 3.32 14.83
C GLU A 45 -10.75 3.93 14.12
N GLY A 46 -10.91 5.26 14.19
CA GLY A 46 -11.99 5.98 13.52
C GLY A 46 -11.93 5.84 12.01
N LYS A 47 -10.74 5.93 11.41
CA LYS A 47 -10.51 5.72 9.97
C LYS A 47 -10.85 4.29 9.54
N LEU A 48 -10.44 3.29 10.33
CA LEU A 48 -10.72 1.88 10.05
C LEU A 48 -12.22 1.61 10.06
N ARG A 49 -12.91 2.06 11.11
CA ARG A 49 -14.36 1.91 11.25
C ARG A 49 -15.11 2.66 10.15
N LYS A 50 -14.67 3.88 9.79
CA LYS A 50 -15.26 4.66 8.69
C LYS A 50 -15.12 3.92 7.35
N TYR A 51 -13.93 3.38 7.07
CA TYR A 51 -13.72 2.60 5.85
C TYR A 51 -14.66 1.40 5.80
N ILE A 52 -14.70 0.58 6.86
CA ILE A 52 -15.53 -0.62 6.91
C ILE A 52 -17.02 -0.27 6.73
N LYS A 53 -17.52 0.78 7.41
CA LYS A 53 -18.91 1.23 7.24
C LYS A 53 -19.27 1.62 5.81
N ASN A 54 -18.32 2.22 5.09
CA ASN A 54 -18.58 2.75 3.75
C ASN A 54 -18.39 1.70 2.66
N ALA A 55 -17.40 0.82 2.81
CA ALA A 55 -16.93 -0.07 1.75
C ALA A 55 -17.33 -1.54 1.96
N ILE A 56 -17.62 -1.97 3.20
CA ILE A 56 -17.95 -3.36 3.52
C ILE A 56 -19.15 -3.41 4.47
N PRO A 57 -20.38 -3.15 3.97
CA PRO A 57 -21.58 -3.06 4.81
C PRO A 57 -21.84 -4.30 5.67
N ASP A 58 -21.49 -5.49 5.16
CA ASP A 58 -21.68 -6.78 5.85
C ASP A 58 -20.93 -6.86 7.19
N LEU A 59 -19.87 -6.08 7.37
CA LEU A 59 -19.08 -6.06 8.60
C LEU A 59 -19.58 -5.02 9.62
N ILE A 60 -20.57 -4.18 9.27
CA ILE A 60 -21.11 -3.14 10.18
C ILE A 60 -21.61 -3.73 11.51
N PRO A 61 -22.36 -4.85 11.56
CA PRO A 61 -22.81 -5.44 12.82
C PRO A 61 -21.63 -5.82 13.73
N LEU A 62 -20.51 -6.22 13.14
CA LEU A 62 -19.30 -6.65 13.83
C LEU A 62 -18.48 -5.50 14.42
N LEU A 63 -18.76 -4.26 14.00
CA LEU A 63 -18.09 -3.06 14.52
C LEU A 63 -18.54 -2.67 15.93
N ARG A 64 -19.55 -3.30 16.54
CA ARG A 64 -19.97 -2.94 17.92
C ARG A 64 -18.92 -3.32 18.96
N GLY A 65 -18.04 -4.27 18.65
CA GLY A 65 -16.99 -4.75 19.56
C GLY A 65 -15.66 -3.99 19.49
N SER A 66 -14.75 -4.41 20.38
CA SER A 66 -13.31 -4.11 20.26
C SER A 66 -12.76 -4.79 19.01
N LEU A 67 -11.94 -4.05 18.26
CA LEU A 67 -11.19 -4.58 17.11
C LEU A 67 -9.80 -4.98 17.60
N LYS A 68 -9.39 -6.22 17.33
CA LYS A 68 -8.04 -6.69 17.65
C LYS A 68 -7.22 -6.75 16.37
N LEU A 69 -6.00 -6.24 16.38
CA LEU A 69 -5.13 -6.28 15.21
C LEU A 69 -3.84 -7.07 15.47
N ASP A 70 -3.36 -7.74 14.44
CA ASP A 70 -2.03 -8.34 14.36
C ASP A 70 -1.24 -7.61 13.26
N ILE A 71 -0.19 -6.89 13.68
CA ILE A 71 0.62 -6.05 12.79
C ILE A 71 1.62 -6.89 12.02
N CYS A 72 1.68 -6.69 10.72
CA CYS A 72 2.59 -7.36 9.80
C CYS A 72 3.66 -6.39 9.29
N LYS A 73 4.83 -6.92 8.96
CA LYS A 73 6.01 -6.12 8.58
C LYS A 73 6.22 -6.00 7.08
N CYS A 74 5.56 -6.85 6.30
CA CYS A 74 5.62 -6.81 4.86
C CYS A 74 4.34 -7.35 4.21
N VAL A 75 4.20 -7.04 2.94
CA VAL A 75 3.18 -7.56 2.04
C VAL A 75 3.87 -8.28 0.90
N TYR A 76 3.43 -9.50 0.60
CA TYR A 76 3.79 -10.21 -0.61
C TYR A 76 2.69 -9.99 -1.64
N LEU A 77 3.06 -9.51 -2.82
CA LEU A 77 2.16 -9.32 -3.96
C LEU A 77 2.61 -10.23 -5.09
N SER A 78 1.66 -10.95 -5.67
CA SER A 78 1.84 -11.71 -6.91
C SER A 78 0.90 -11.15 -7.96
N TYR A 79 1.43 -10.86 -9.15
CA TYR A 79 0.67 -10.25 -10.24
C TYR A 79 1.14 -10.78 -11.58
N SER A 80 0.25 -10.76 -12.58
CA SER A 80 0.62 -11.02 -13.97
C SER A 80 1.26 -9.77 -14.56
N SER A 81 2.51 -9.91 -15.00
CA SER A 81 3.23 -8.87 -15.72
C SER A 81 2.51 -8.56 -17.04
N VAL A 82 2.41 -7.29 -17.42
CA VAL A 82 1.90 -6.85 -18.72
C VAL A 82 2.99 -6.84 -19.80
N GLU A 83 4.25 -7.06 -19.42
CA GLU A 83 5.36 -7.18 -20.36
C GLU A 83 5.41 -8.57 -21.01
N ASP A 84 5.34 -9.63 -20.19
CA ASP A 84 5.57 -11.01 -20.63
C ASP A 84 4.47 -12.00 -20.21
N PHE A 85 3.40 -11.50 -19.55
CA PHE A 85 2.27 -12.29 -19.03
C PHE A 85 2.65 -13.34 -17.98
N ARG A 86 3.87 -13.29 -17.45
CA ARG A 86 4.33 -14.21 -16.40
C ARG A 86 3.97 -13.68 -15.03
N THR A 87 3.88 -14.59 -14.07
CA THR A 87 3.71 -14.23 -12.65
C THR A 87 4.98 -13.57 -12.14
N ALA A 88 4.85 -12.33 -11.67
CA ALA A 88 5.88 -11.58 -10.96
C ALA A 88 5.50 -11.44 -9.47
N ARG A 89 6.50 -11.19 -8.62
CA ARG A 89 6.31 -11.06 -7.18
C ARG A 89 7.06 -9.84 -6.63
N ASP A 90 6.35 -9.04 -5.86
CA ASP A 90 6.92 -7.91 -5.11
C ASP A 90 6.80 -8.14 -3.60
N ILE A 91 7.80 -7.66 -2.86
CA ILE A 91 7.79 -7.62 -1.39
C ILE A 91 7.77 -6.16 -0.95
N LEU A 92 6.65 -5.70 -0.41
CA LEU A 92 6.52 -4.35 0.12
C LEU A 92 6.79 -4.35 1.61
N ARG A 93 7.81 -3.63 2.05
CA ARG A 93 8.13 -3.47 3.47
C ARG A 93 7.42 -2.26 4.06
N CYS A 94 6.88 -2.43 5.26
CA CYS A 94 6.27 -1.36 6.05
C CYS A 94 6.87 -1.32 7.47
N ASN A 95 8.20 -1.31 7.53
CA ASN A 95 8.98 -1.47 8.76
C ASN A 95 9.42 -0.12 9.33
N GLU A 96 9.04 0.18 10.57
CA GLU A 96 9.51 1.38 11.26
C GLU A 96 11.01 1.32 11.61
N ARG A 97 11.56 0.12 11.82
CA ARG A 97 12.94 -0.11 12.24
C ARG A 97 13.70 -1.01 11.27
N TRP A 98 13.92 -0.52 10.06
CA TRP A 98 14.73 -1.15 9.03
C TRP A 98 16.15 -0.56 9.05
N TYR A 99 17.13 -1.29 9.60
CA TYR A 99 18.51 -0.77 9.81
C TYR A 99 18.54 0.60 10.49
N LYS A 100 17.82 0.73 11.63
CA LYS A 100 17.69 1.97 12.42
C LYS A 100 16.96 3.12 11.72
N LYS A 101 16.38 2.91 10.54
CA LYS A 101 15.55 3.89 9.82
C LYS A 101 14.21 3.29 9.39
N PRO A 102 13.15 4.08 9.23
CA PRO A 102 11.91 3.59 8.66
C PRO A 102 12.07 3.24 7.18
N ARG A 103 11.43 2.15 6.75
CA ARG A 103 11.26 1.75 5.35
C ARG A 103 9.79 1.47 5.07
N TYR A 104 9.22 2.30 4.22
CA TYR A 104 7.83 2.20 3.75
C TYR A 104 7.87 2.20 2.23
N ASP A 105 7.68 1.02 1.66
CA ASP A 105 7.67 0.82 0.21
C ASP A 105 6.34 1.32 -0.38
N SER A 106 6.36 1.70 -1.65
CA SER A 106 5.17 2.22 -2.35
C SER A 106 4.58 1.18 -3.30
N ALA A 107 3.31 1.35 -3.63
CA ALA A 107 2.52 0.43 -4.43
C ALA A 107 1.65 1.18 -5.43
N LEU A 108 1.38 0.52 -6.54
CA LEU A 108 0.24 0.80 -7.39
C LEU A 108 -1.03 0.25 -6.73
N VAL A 109 -2.08 1.05 -6.68
CA VAL A 109 -3.36 0.75 -6.06
C VAL A 109 -4.47 0.76 -7.12
N SER A 110 -5.36 -0.23 -7.05
CA SER A 110 -6.54 -0.30 -7.91
C SER A 110 -7.50 0.86 -7.63
N GLY A 111 -8.05 1.49 -8.67
CA GLY A 111 -9.02 2.58 -8.54
C GLY A 111 -9.74 2.90 -9.86
N ASN A 112 -10.62 3.91 -9.81
CA ASN A 112 -11.59 4.23 -10.86
C ASN A 112 -10.93 4.88 -12.09
N ASP A 113 -10.33 4.07 -12.95
CA ASP A 113 -9.81 4.41 -14.29
C ASP A 113 -8.53 5.27 -14.34
N ARG A 114 -7.89 5.52 -13.19
CA ARG A 114 -6.57 6.18 -13.13
C ARG A 114 -5.62 5.41 -12.25
N LEU A 115 -4.34 5.40 -12.65
CA LEU A 115 -3.27 4.85 -11.83
C LEU A 115 -3.13 5.70 -10.56
N ASN A 116 -3.23 5.02 -9.42
CA ASN A 116 -3.10 5.62 -8.12
C ASN A 116 -1.92 4.97 -7.40
N PHE A 117 -1.00 5.78 -6.89
CA PHE A 117 0.11 5.27 -6.10
C PHE A 117 -0.15 5.55 -4.63
N ALA A 118 0.35 4.67 -3.77
CA ALA A 118 0.29 4.87 -2.33
C ALA A 118 1.54 4.34 -1.64
N ARG A 119 1.96 4.96 -0.53
CA ARG A 119 3.02 4.45 0.33
C ARG A 119 2.40 3.60 1.42
N VAL A 120 2.90 2.37 1.58
CA VAL A 120 2.38 1.42 2.57
C VAL A 120 3.04 1.68 3.92
N HIS A 121 2.26 2.25 4.84
CA HIS A 121 2.73 2.62 6.17
C HIS A 121 2.54 1.51 7.18
N LEU A 122 1.47 0.73 7.08
CA LEU A 122 1.16 -0.35 8.01
C LEU A 122 0.41 -1.46 7.27
N ALA A 123 0.75 -2.71 7.52
CA ALA A 123 -0.04 -3.85 7.09
C ALA A 123 -0.52 -4.60 8.33
N PHE A 124 -1.78 -5.05 8.36
CA PHE A 124 -2.34 -5.67 9.54
C PHE A 124 -3.53 -6.58 9.24
N LYS A 125 -3.69 -7.59 10.08
CA LYS A 125 -4.92 -8.39 10.18
C LYS A 125 -5.83 -7.74 11.22
N CYS A 126 -7.11 -7.66 10.92
CA CYS A 126 -8.14 -7.18 11.84
C CYS A 126 -9.07 -8.34 12.18
N LYS A 127 -9.19 -8.66 13.46
CA LYS A 127 -10.10 -9.66 14.00
C LYS A 127 -11.32 -8.98 14.60
N PHE A 128 -12.49 -9.46 14.18
CA PHE A 128 -13.80 -8.99 14.61
C PHE A 128 -14.35 -9.81 15.79
N ILE A 129 -15.50 -9.40 16.31
CA ILE A 129 -16.16 -10.04 17.45
C ILE A 129 -16.62 -11.48 17.16
N ASP A 130 -16.90 -11.81 15.91
CA ASP A 130 -17.25 -13.16 15.45
C ASP A 130 -16.01 -14.01 15.13
N GLU A 131 -14.82 -13.57 15.55
CA GLU A 131 -13.52 -14.16 15.25
C GLU A 131 -13.12 -14.16 13.77
N SER A 132 -13.94 -13.60 12.87
CA SER A 132 -13.57 -13.43 11.48
C SER A 132 -12.37 -12.48 11.35
N VAL A 133 -11.52 -12.75 10.37
CA VAL A 133 -10.32 -11.97 10.10
C VAL A 133 -10.39 -11.36 8.71
N ARG A 134 -9.99 -10.09 8.60
CA ARG A 134 -9.80 -9.37 7.33
C ARG A 134 -8.45 -8.67 7.32
N GLU A 135 -7.89 -8.52 6.12
CA GLU A 135 -6.55 -7.98 5.94
C GLU A 135 -6.61 -6.60 5.30
N PHE A 136 -5.88 -5.66 5.90
CA PHE A 136 -5.90 -4.26 5.50
C PHE A 136 -4.49 -3.70 5.46
N VAL A 137 -4.35 -2.59 4.72
CA VAL A 137 -3.16 -1.75 4.74
C VAL A 137 -3.55 -0.30 5.01
N ALA A 138 -2.72 0.39 5.77
CA ALA A 138 -2.81 1.83 5.97
C ALA A 138 -1.79 2.52 5.08
N VAL A 139 -2.24 3.48 4.29
CA VAL A 139 -1.47 4.08 3.20
C VAL A 139 -1.59 5.59 3.17
N THR A 140 -0.58 6.28 2.63
CA THR A 140 -0.69 7.67 2.17
C THR A 140 -0.76 7.66 0.66
N HIS A 141 -1.65 8.45 0.07
CA HIS A 141 -1.80 8.50 -1.39
C HIS A 141 -0.87 9.53 -2.01
N PHE A 142 -0.41 9.24 -3.22
CA PHE A 142 0.27 10.19 -4.08
C PHE A 142 -0.73 10.84 -5.03
N LYS A 143 -0.54 12.13 -5.30
CA LYS A 143 -1.29 12.87 -6.34
C LYS A 143 -0.32 13.54 -7.30
N PRO A 144 -0.66 13.70 -8.60
CA PRO A 144 0.20 14.45 -9.52
C PRO A 144 0.59 15.81 -8.93
N SER A 145 1.89 16.10 -8.95
CA SER A 145 2.42 17.35 -8.42
C SER A 145 2.17 18.49 -9.39
N SER A 146 1.88 19.68 -8.86
CA SER A 146 1.87 20.92 -9.63
C SER A 146 3.27 21.49 -9.84
N TRP A 147 4.25 21.02 -9.06
CA TRP A 147 5.65 21.42 -9.22
C TRP A 147 6.28 20.67 -10.38
N LYS A 148 7.04 21.39 -11.20
CA LYS A 148 7.78 20.81 -12.32
C LYS A 148 9.27 20.88 -12.03
N PRO A 149 10.00 19.76 -12.19
CA PRO A 149 11.44 19.74 -12.04
C PRO A 149 12.08 20.59 -13.14
N ARG A 150 13.12 21.36 -12.79
CA ARG A 150 13.93 22.08 -13.77
C ARG A 150 14.92 21.11 -14.38
N THR A 151 14.50 20.40 -15.41
CA THR A 151 15.26 19.31 -16.01
C THR A 151 15.13 19.33 -17.54
N LEU A 152 16.16 18.85 -18.23
CA LEU A 152 16.14 18.65 -19.69
C LEU A 152 15.32 17.41 -20.09
N TRP A 153 15.08 16.51 -19.14
CA TRP A 153 14.41 15.24 -19.36
C TRP A 153 12.89 15.44 -19.47
N SER A 154 12.31 15.00 -20.58
CA SER A 154 10.87 14.97 -20.77
C SER A 154 10.25 13.72 -20.15
N GLY A 155 8.94 13.74 -19.86
CA GLY A 155 8.22 12.57 -19.34
C GLY A 155 8.41 12.27 -17.84
N CYS A 156 9.22 13.04 -17.11
CA CYS A 156 9.36 12.87 -15.66
C CYS A 156 8.04 13.15 -14.93
N ARG A 157 7.37 12.09 -14.46
CA ARG A 157 6.14 12.20 -13.66
C ARG A 157 6.49 12.44 -12.19
N VAL A 158 5.96 13.52 -11.63
CA VAL A 158 6.16 13.89 -10.23
C VAL A 158 4.84 13.84 -9.47
N TYR A 159 4.89 13.32 -8.26
CA TYR A 159 3.75 13.21 -7.37
C TYR A 159 4.03 13.82 -6.00
N ASP A 160 3.05 14.53 -5.44
CA ASP A 160 3.05 14.96 -4.05
C ASP A 160 2.43 13.85 -3.17
N GLU A 161 3.13 13.44 -2.11
CA GLU A 161 2.56 12.56 -1.08
C GLU A 161 1.56 13.34 -0.23
N LYS A 162 0.36 12.79 -0.04
CA LYS A 162 -0.65 13.37 0.85
C LYS A 162 -0.30 13.08 2.31
N ILE A 163 -0.61 14.04 3.18
CA ILE A 163 -0.36 13.97 4.63
C ILE A 163 -1.35 13.03 5.34
N GLY A 164 -2.48 12.71 4.70
CA GLY A 164 -3.54 11.88 5.27
C GLY A 164 -3.28 10.38 5.12
N LEU A 165 -3.50 9.65 6.21
CA LEU A 165 -3.53 8.19 6.23
C LEU A 165 -4.93 7.69 5.90
N ASP A 166 -5.04 6.85 4.88
CA ASP A 166 -6.24 6.10 4.51
C ASP A 166 -6.03 4.61 4.79
N ILE A 167 -7.13 3.88 4.93
CA ILE A 167 -7.12 2.42 5.11
C ILE A 167 -7.86 1.81 3.94
N ILE A 168 -7.23 0.81 3.32
CA ILE A 168 -7.77 0.08 2.19
C ILE A 168 -7.61 -1.44 2.42
N PRO A 169 -8.40 -2.30 1.76
CA PRO A 169 -8.22 -3.74 1.79
C PRO A 169 -6.87 -4.08 1.17
N LEU A 170 -6.29 -5.20 1.62
CA LEU A 170 -5.06 -5.70 1.01
C LEU A 170 -5.21 -5.89 -0.51
N ASP A 171 -6.39 -6.33 -0.96
CA ASP A 171 -6.71 -6.59 -2.36
C ASP A 171 -6.62 -5.39 -3.30
N ASN A 172 -6.63 -4.18 -2.75
CA ASN A 172 -6.48 -2.99 -3.57
C ASN A 172 -5.03 -2.76 -4.00
N LEU A 173 -4.03 -3.46 -3.45
CA LEU A 173 -2.64 -3.35 -3.89
C LEU A 173 -2.43 -4.17 -5.17
N VAL A 174 -2.03 -3.54 -6.27
CA VAL A 174 -1.82 -4.23 -7.55
C VAL A 174 -0.40 -4.80 -7.62
N ARG A 175 0.60 -3.94 -7.42
CA ARG A 175 2.03 -4.27 -7.45
C ARG A 175 2.84 -3.18 -6.75
N GLY A 176 4.12 -3.41 -6.54
CA GLY A 176 5.06 -2.40 -6.05
C GLY A 176 5.26 -1.25 -7.04
N ALA A 177 5.62 -0.09 -6.51
CA ALA A 177 5.98 1.08 -7.30
C ALA A 177 7.17 1.80 -6.66
N LEU A 178 8.14 2.20 -7.49
CA LEU A 178 9.32 2.92 -7.03
C LEU A 178 9.07 4.43 -7.07
N MET A 179 8.87 5.01 -5.88
CA MET A 179 8.70 6.45 -5.67
C MET A 179 9.96 7.03 -5.02
N CYS A 180 10.72 7.82 -5.77
CA CYS A 180 11.99 8.40 -5.31
C CYS A 180 11.78 9.86 -4.88
N PRO A 181 12.21 10.29 -3.68
CA PRO A 181 12.11 11.70 -3.29
C PRO A 181 12.76 12.63 -4.32
N SER A 182 12.05 13.69 -4.70
CA SER A 182 12.56 14.62 -5.71
C SER A 182 13.59 15.58 -5.11
N SER A 183 14.74 15.72 -5.76
CA SER A 183 15.70 16.78 -5.48
C SER A 183 15.20 18.13 -6.03
N GLY A 184 15.34 19.20 -5.26
CA GLY A 184 15.03 20.57 -5.70
C GLY A 184 13.57 21.01 -5.58
N ALA A 185 12.65 20.13 -5.15
CA ALA A 185 11.30 20.56 -4.80
C ALA A 185 11.31 21.37 -3.49
N PRO A 186 10.40 22.35 -3.33
CA PRO A 186 10.23 23.05 -2.06
C PRO A 186 9.95 22.06 -0.92
N VAL A 187 10.48 22.31 0.28
CA VAL A 187 10.27 21.42 1.46
C VAL A 187 8.78 21.22 1.79
N SER A 188 7.93 22.22 1.47
CA SER A 188 6.48 22.14 1.62
C SER A 188 5.81 21.12 0.68
N LYS A 189 6.52 20.68 -0.36
CA LYS A 189 6.10 19.68 -1.32
C LYS A 189 6.84 18.38 -1.00
N GLN A 190 6.14 17.40 -0.46
CA GLN A 190 6.65 16.02 -0.34
C GLN A 190 6.63 15.35 -1.72
N ALA A 191 7.39 15.93 -2.66
CA ALA A 191 7.39 15.56 -4.06
C ALA A 191 8.31 14.35 -4.30
N HIS A 192 7.87 13.47 -5.19
CA HIS A 192 8.52 12.21 -5.53
C HIS A 192 8.44 11.96 -7.03
N TYR A 193 9.54 11.54 -7.63
CA TYR A 193 9.57 10.98 -8.97
C TYR A 193 9.00 9.56 -8.96
N LEU A 194 8.12 9.27 -9.92
CA LEU A 194 7.84 7.89 -10.30
C LEU A 194 9.01 7.38 -11.16
N VAL A 195 9.62 6.27 -10.77
CA VAL A 195 10.67 5.61 -11.54
C VAL A 195 10.04 4.46 -12.31
N ASP A 196 9.68 4.71 -13.56
CA ASP A 196 9.07 3.73 -14.48
C ASP A 196 10.06 3.17 -15.52
N CYS A 197 11.28 3.72 -15.64
CA CYS A 197 12.21 3.37 -16.70
C CYS A 197 13.07 2.11 -16.46
N ILE A 198 13.15 1.62 -15.23
CA ILE A 198 13.91 0.40 -14.89
C ILE A 198 13.03 -0.85 -14.82
N ASP A 199 11.73 -0.67 -15.07
CA ASP A 199 10.68 -1.65 -14.83
C ASP A 199 9.71 -1.58 -16.00
N SER A 200 9.94 -2.43 -17.00
CA SER A 200 9.16 -2.45 -18.24
C SER A 200 7.66 -2.64 -17.98
N ASP A 201 7.28 -3.49 -17.01
CA ASP A 201 5.89 -3.67 -16.64
C ASP A 201 5.29 -2.35 -16.12
N MET A 202 6.01 -1.61 -15.26
CA MET A 202 5.55 -0.32 -14.75
C MET A 202 5.45 0.69 -15.89
N PHE A 203 6.45 0.74 -16.76
CA PHE A 203 6.43 1.59 -17.96
C PHE A 203 5.17 1.34 -18.78
N LEU A 204 4.90 0.08 -19.15
CA LEU A 204 3.74 -0.29 -19.97
C LEU A 204 2.42 0.10 -19.30
N ARG A 205 2.28 -0.09 -17.98
CA ARG A 205 1.09 0.32 -17.23
C ARG A 205 0.91 1.82 -17.24
N VAL A 206 1.96 2.59 -16.98
CA VAL A 206 1.85 4.04 -16.78
C VAL A 206 1.67 4.80 -18.10
N HIS A 207 2.15 4.24 -19.19
CA HIS A 207 1.98 4.82 -20.53
C HIS A 207 0.76 4.28 -21.28
N ASP A 208 -0.06 3.42 -20.66
CA ASP A 208 -1.20 2.75 -21.32
C ASP A 208 -0.77 2.03 -22.62
N LEU A 209 0.44 1.46 -22.58
CA LEU A 209 1.06 0.73 -23.69
C LEU A 209 0.97 -0.79 -23.50
N ALA A 210 0.52 -1.23 -22.33
CA ALA A 210 0.10 -2.60 -22.15
C ALA A 210 -0.96 -2.92 -23.22
N ALA A 211 -0.81 -4.03 -23.94
CA ALA A 211 -1.84 -4.49 -24.86
C ALA A 211 -3.19 -4.44 -24.11
N PRO A 212 -4.27 -3.90 -24.70
CA PRO A 212 -5.54 -3.77 -23.99
C PRO A 212 -5.98 -5.16 -23.55
N LEU A 213 -5.70 -5.49 -22.30
CA LEU A 213 -6.24 -6.65 -21.61
C LEU A 213 -7.69 -6.30 -21.31
N ARG A 214 -8.49 -6.34 -22.38
CA ARG A 214 -9.94 -6.48 -22.36
C ARG A 214 -10.70 -5.42 -21.54
N ARG A 215 -11.24 -4.43 -22.27
CA ARG A 215 -12.59 -3.90 -22.02
C ARG A 215 -13.64 -5.01 -22.21
N TYR A 216 -13.62 -6.06 -21.40
CA TYR A 216 -14.66 -7.09 -21.40
C TYR A 216 -15.32 -7.07 -20.04
N ASN A 217 -16.35 -6.24 -19.96
CA ASN A 217 -17.57 -6.41 -19.18
C ASN A 217 -18.50 -5.26 -19.61
N THR A 218 -19.09 -5.44 -20.79
CA THR A 218 -20.47 -5.00 -21.07
C THR A 218 -21.34 -6.22 -21.03
#